data_AF-A0A7J7LND6-F1
#
_entry.id   AF-A0A7J7LND6-F1
#
_cell.length_a   1.000
_cell.length_b   1.000
_cell.length_c   1.000
_cell.angle_alpha   90.00
_cell.angle_beta   90.00
_cell.angle_gamma   90.00
#
_symmetry.space_group_name_H-M   'P 1'
#
loop_
_entity.id
_entity.type
_entity.pdbx_description
1 polymer ?
#
loop_
_entity_poly.entity_id
_entity_poly.type
_entity_poly.pdbx_seq_one_letter_code
_entity_poly.pdbx_strand_id
1 'polypeptide(L)'
;MSEPDTPNEKNTIVFKLNVQCGRKGDRLTVKSNELKWLPNRSEFEMVTDSTSSGPNTNKKTYTSFSCSQDLLPKFVNSPITPKHEDIITSKLGPGQGIVLEAHAMKGLEKSHAKWFPMCTTWYKMFPKVALLQEVKDKKADELVKKCLVNVFDIEDIGKGRKRATVARPQLCTLCRECIRGDDMEKCVALRRVKDHFIFRIESAGAFPLEVLVTEAIKILEEKYERVITELT
;
A
#
# COMPACT_ATOMS: atom_id res chain seq x y z
N MET A 1 5.98 -21.43 -17.23
CA MET A 1 5.40 -20.10 -17.45
C MET A 1 4.51 -20.23 -18.66
N SER A 2 3.19 -20.13 -18.50
CA SER A 2 2.25 -20.12 -19.63
C SER A 2 2.57 -18.93 -20.54
N GLU A 3 2.35 -19.08 -21.85
CA GLU A 3 2.43 -17.95 -22.79
C GLU A 3 1.56 -16.79 -22.29
N PRO A 4 1.99 -15.53 -22.46
CA PRO A 4 1.16 -14.40 -22.06
C PRO A 4 -0.13 -14.43 -22.88
N ASP A 5 -1.26 -14.57 -22.18
CA ASP A 5 -2.58 -14.48 -22.79
C ASP A 5 -2.68 -13.20 -23.63
N THR A 6 -3.30 -13.31 -24.81
CA THR A 6 -3.53 -12.13 -25.67
C THR A 6 -4.33 -11.08 -24.89
N PRO A 7 -3.91 -9.80 -24.88
CA PRO A 7 -4.63 -8.72 -24.21
C PRO A 7 -6.08 -8.59 -24.71
N ASN A 8 -7.04 -8.77 -23.81
CA ASN A 8 -8.48 -8.77 -24.08
C ASN A 8 -9.24 -8.00 -22.98
N GLU A 9 -10.56 -7.88 -23.14
CA GLU A 9 -11.42 -7.11 -22.25
C GLU A 9 -11.49 -7.63 -20.80
N LYS A 10 -11.01 -8.86 -20.53
CA LYS A 10 -11.04 -9.50 -19.21
C LYS A 10 -9.73 -9.40 -18.45
N ASN A 11 -8.59 -9.27 -19.14
CA ASN A 11 -7.26 -9.32 -18.53
C ASN A 11 -6.46 -8.00 -18.61
N THR A 12 -6.92 -7.03 -19.41
CA THR A 12 -6.17 -5.79 -19.68
C THR A 12 -7.06 -4.56 -19.58
N ILE A 13 -6.56 -3.50 -18.93
CA ILE A 13 -7.14 -2.16 -18.93
C ILE A 13 -6.20 -1.22 -19.68
N VAL A 14 -6.72 -0.40 -20.59
CA VAL A 14 -5.91 0.53 -21.39
C VAL A 14 -6.19 1.98 -20.97
N PHE A 15 -5.13 2.75 -20.73
CA PHE A 15 -5.20 4.19 -20.51
C PHE A 15 -4.45 4.94 -21.60
N LYS A 16 -4.98 6.08 -22.03
CA LYS A 16 -4.34 7.02 -22.95
C LYS A 16 -3.91 8.27 -22.21
N LEU A 17 -2.71 8.75 -22.52
CA LEU A 17 -2.25 10.08 -22.15
C LEU A 17 -1.90 10.84 -23.43
N ASN A 18 -2.60 11.94 -23.67
CA ASN A 18 -2.37 12.82 -24.82
C ASN A 18 -2.39 14.27 -24.34
N VAL A 19 -1.20 14.83 -24.10
CA VAL A 19 -1.03 16.17 -23.55
C VAL A 19 0.03 16.92 -24.34
N GLN A 20 -0.20 18.21 -24.57
CA GLN A 20 0.73 19.07 -25.29
C GLN A 20 0.86 20.43 -24.60
N CYS A 21 2.08 20.87 -24.37
CA CYS A 21 2.37 22.21 -23.88
C CYS A 21 2.42 23.18 -25.07
N GLY A 22 1.68 24.28 -24.99
CA GLY A 22 1.65 25.32 -26.01
C GLY A 22 3.05 25.91 -26.27
N ARG A 23 3.28 26.43 -27.50
CA ARG A 23 4.60 27.00 -27.89
C ARG A 23 4.93 28.32 -27.18
N LYS A 24 3.93 29.02 -26.65
CA LYS A 24 4.06 30.26 -25.88
C LYS A 24 3.28 30.07 -24.57
N GLY A 25 3.94 30.31 -23.43
CA GLY A 25 3.33 30.19 -22.11
C GLY A 25 4.23 29.50 -21.09
N ASP A 26 3.68 29.28 -19.91
CA ASP A 26 4.35 28.59 -18.79
C ASP A 26 4.44 27.07 -19.02
N ARG A 27 5.31 26.43 -18.23
CA ARG A 27 5.48 24.97 -18.23
C ARG A 27 4.17 24.28 -17.80
N LEU A 28 3.79 23.23 -18.53
CA LEU A 28 2.63 22.41 -18.20
C LEU A 28 3.02 21.33 -17.19
N THR A 29 2.32 21.26 -16.05
CA THR A 29 2.46 20.13 -15.11
C THR A 29 1.40 19.09 -15.44
N VAL A 30 1.84 17.93 -15.90
CA VAL A 30 0.97 16.79 -16.23
C VAL A 30 0.74 15.98 -14.96
N LYS A 31 -0.54 15.67 -14.68
CA LYS A 31 -0.96 14.90 -13.52
C LYS A 31 -1.63 13.59 -13.94
N SER A 32 -1.85 12.69 -12.98
CA SER A 32 -2.44 11.37 -13.22
C SER A 32 -3.88 11.44 -13.73
N ASN A 33 -4.68 12.44 -13.36
CA ASN A 33 -6.04 12.65 -13.88
C ASN A 33 -6.14 12.84 -15.41
N GLU A 34 -5.02 13.15 -16.08
CA GLU A 34 -4.94 13.22 -17.54
C GLU A 34 -4.96 11.84 -18.22
N LEU A 35 -4.74 10.76 -17.47
CA LEU A 35 -4.90 9.38 -17.98
C LEU A 35 -6.38 9.08 -18.19
N LYS A 36 -6.78 8.88 -19.45
CA LYS A 36 -8.15 8.55 -19.84
C LYS A 36 -8.28 7.06 -20.15
N TRP A 37 -9.24 6.40 -19.52
CA TRP A 37 -9.52 4.99 -19.79
C TRP A 37 -10.11 4.82 -21.20
N LEU A 38 -9.62 3.81 -21.92
CA LEU A 38 -10.12 3.38 -23.22
C LEU A 38 -10.88 2.05 -23.05
N PRO A 39 -12.22 2.05 -22.97
CA PRO A 39 -13.01 0.85 -22.70
C PRO A 39 -13.14 -0.10 -23.91
N ASN A 40 -12.96 0.43 -25.12
CA ASN A 40 -13.21 -0.31 -26.36
C ASN A 40 -12.01 -1.14 -26.83
N ARG A 41 -10.80 -0.57 -26.83
CA ARG A 41 -9.50 -1.17 -27.22
C ARG A 41 -8.39 -0.12 -27.22
N SER A 42 -7.15 -0.56 -27.40
CA SER A 42 -6.02 0.29 -27.81
C SER A 42 -6.31 1.01 -29.13
N GLU A 43 -5.97 2.29 -29.21
CA GLU A 43 -6.08 3.10 -30.43
C GLU A 43 -4.78 3.08 -31.25
N PHE A 44 -3.65 2.70 -30.64
CA PHE A 44 -2.40 2.54 -31.36
C PHE A 44 -2.39 1.30 -32.26
N GLU A 45 -1.99 1.53 -33.50
CA GLU A 45 -1.80 0.49 -34.50
C GLU A 45 -0.50 -0.26 -34.21
N MET A 46 -0.54 -1.59 -34.30
CA MET A 46 0.68 -2.38 -34.28
C MET A 46 1.44 -2.15 -35.59
N VAL A 47 2.73 -1.85 -35.47
CA VAL A 47 3.63 -1.86 -36.63
C VAL A 47 3.78 -3.31 -37.08
N THR A 48 3.05 -3.69 -38.12
CA THR A 48 3.25 -4.97 -38.80
C THR A 48 4.23 -4.76 -39.94
N ASP A 49 5.35 -5.49 -39.94
CA ASP A 49 6.25 -5.54 -41.10
C ASP A 49 5.45 -5.99 -42.32
N SER A 50 5.27 -5.08 -43.26
CA SER A 50 4.35 -5.24 -44.38
C SER A 50 4.89 -6.19 -45.45
N THR A 51 4.26 -7.37 -45.60
CA THR A 51 4.31 -8.15 -46.85
C THR A 51 2.94 -8.62 -47.35
N SER A 52 1.82 -8.10 -46.85
CA SER A 52 0.50 -8.42 -47.41
C SER A 52 -0.53 -7.31 -47.22
N SER A 53 -0.35 -6.22 -47.95
CA SER A 53 -1.36 -5.18 -48.14
C SER A 53 -2.48 -5.68 -49.08
N GLY A 54 -3.52 -6.27 -48.52
CA GLY A 54 -4.82 -6.52 -49.18
C GLY A 54 -5.86 -5.44 -48.81
N PRO A 55 -6.95 -5.26 -49.58
CA PRO A 55 -7.78 -4.05 -49.53
C PRO A 55 -8.75 -3.95 -48.34
N ASN A 56 -8.70 -4.89 -47.39
CA ASN A 56 -9.70 -4.99 -46.31
C ASN A 56 -9.12 -5.59 -45.02
N THR A 57 -7.89 -5.21 -44.64
CA THR A 57 -7.31 -5.63 -43.36
C THR A 57 -7.76 -4.69 -42.26
N ASN A 58 -8.65 -5.16 -41.38
CA ASN A 58 -8.93 -4.50 -40.09
C ASN A 58 -7.59 -4.18 -39.41
N LYS A 59 -7.34 -2.89 -39.17
CA LYS A 59 -6.12 -2.39 -38.52
C LYS A 59 -5.91 -3.14 -37.20
N LYS A 60 -4.78 -3.85 -37.08
CA LYS A 60 -4.46 -4.65 -35.90
C LYS A 60 -3.93 -3.73 -34.80
N THR A 61 -4.62 -3.68 -33.66
CA THR A 61 -4.21 -2.91 -32.47
C THR A 61 -3.55 -3.82 -31.44
N TYR A 62 -2.94 -3.27 -30.39
CA TYR A 62 -2.28 -4.04 -29.32
C TYR A 62 -3.24 -4.85 -28.42
N THR A 63 -4.55 -4.76 -28.64
CA THR A 63 -5.58 -5.47 -27.88
C THR A 63 -6.65 -6.09 -28.79
N SER A 64 -7.23 -7.21 -28.36
CA SER A 64 -8.30 -7.91 -29.07
C SER A 64 -9.57 -7.97 -28.21
N PHE A 65 -10.26 -6.84 -28.07
CA PHE A 65 -11.46 -6.75 -27.25
C PHE A 65 -12.69 -7.18 -28.05
N SER A 66 -13.48 -8.10 -27.49
CA SER A 66 -14.72 -8.59 -28.12
C SER A 66 -15.93 -7.70 -27.83
N CYS A 67 -15.89 -6.95 -26.73
CA CYS A 67 -16.89 -5.97 -26.34
C CYS A 67 -16.25 -4.81 -25.57
N SER A 68 -16.98 -3.71 -25.44
CA SER A 68 -16.55 -2.57 -24.63
C SER A 68 -16.68 -2.88 -23.14
N GLN A 69 -15.65 -2.52 -22.37
CA GLN A 69 -15.62 -2.76 -20.93
C GLN A 69 -16.64 -1.90 -20.16
N ASP A 70 -17.01 -0.71 -20.67
CA ASP A 70 -18.02 0.16 -20.04
C ASP A 70 -19.43 -0.46 -20.00
N LEU A 71 -19.71 -1.44 -20.86
CA LEU A 71 -20.95 -2.21 -20.87
C LEU A 71 -20.95 -3.34 -19.81
N LEU A 72 -19.81 -3.65 -19.20
CA LEU A 72 -19.73 -4.70 -18.19
C LEU A 72 -20.36 -4.19 -16.88
N PRO A 73 -21.28 -4.94 -16.26
CA PRO A 73 -22.00 -4.50 -15.05
C PRO A 73 -21.10 -4.03 -13.90
N LYS A 74 -19.85 -4.55 -13.84
CA LYS A 74 -18.85 -4.20 -12.83
C LYS A 74 -18.34 -2.76 -12.95
N PHE A 75 -18.36 -2.18 -14.16
CA PHE A 75 -17.75 -0.88 -14.44
C PHE A 75 -18.77 0.25 -14.64
N VAL A 76 -20.05 -0.08 -14.87
CA VAL A 76 -21.13 0.92 -15.08
C VAL A 76 -21.22 1.93 -13.93
N ASN A 77 -21.14 1.45 -12.67
CA ASN A 77 -21.27 2.29 -11.48
C ASN A 77 -19.91 2.71 -10.88
N SER A 78 -18.80 2.29 -11.48
CA SER A 78 -17.45 2.52 -10.96
C SER A 78 -16.46 2.59 -12.12
N PRO A 79 -16.38 3.75 -12.80
CA PRO A 79 -15.50 3.90 -13.96
C PRO A 79 -14.04 3.78 -13.55
N ILE A 80 -13.24 3.21 -14.45
CA ILE A 80 -11.83 2.94 -14.18
C ILE A 80 -11.02 4.24 -14.25
N THR A 81 -10.40 4.60 -13.14
CA THR A 81 -9.62 5.84 -12.98
C THR A 81 -8.39 5.59 -12.10
N PRO A 82 -7.33 6.41 -12.22
CA PRO A 82 -6.24 6.42 -11.25
C PRO A 82 -6.76 6.75 -9.84
N LYS A 83 -6.28 6.05 -8.81
CA LYS A 83 -6.77 6.24 -7.44
C LYS A 83 -6.50 7.65 -6.89
N HIS A 84 -5.34 8.21 -7.22
CA HIS A 84 -4.94 9.56 -6.87
C HIS A 84 -4.84 10.37 -8.16
N GLU A 85 -5.58 11.46 -8.24
CA GLU A 85 -5.73 12.29 -9.45
C GLU A 85 -4.65 13.38 -9.58
N ASP A 86 -3.90 13.62 -8.51
CA ASP A 86 -2.97 14.74 -8.37
C ASP A 86 -1.49 14.35 -8.43
N ILE A 87 -1.19 13.08 -8.71
CA ILE A 87 0.19 12.61 -8.88
C ILE A 87 0.80 13.28 -10.11
N ILE A 88 1.84 14.07 -9.92
CA ILE A 88 2.60 14.68 -11.02
C ILE A 88 3.35 13.57 -11.75
N THR A 89 3.06 13.39 -13.05
CA THR A 89 3.72 12.39 -13.90
C THR A 89 4.86 13.00 -14.69
N SER A 90 4.72 14.23 -15.17
CA SER A 90 5.73 14.95 -15.95
C SER A 90 5.55 16.46 -15.89
N LYS A 91 6.62 17.21 -16.24
CA LYS A 91 6.58 18.66 -16.45
C LYS A 91 7.10 18.97 -17.85
N LEU A 92 6.24 19.54 -18.69
CA LEU A 92 6.53 19.83 -20.09
C LEU A 92 6.90 21.30 -20.28
N GLY A 93 7.94 21.53 -21.07
CA GLY A 93 8.31 22.84 -21.58
C GLY A 93 7.52 23.21 -22.85
N PRO A 94 7.55 24.50 -23.26
CA PRO A 94 6.82 24.97 -24.43
C PRO A 94 7.16 24.17 -25.69
N GLY A 95 6.13 23.69 -26.39
CA GLY A 95 6.27 22.89 -27.61
C GLY A 95 6.47 21.39 -27.40
N GLN A 96 6.66 20.91 -26.17
CA GLN A 96 6.73 19.48 -25.86
C GLN A 96 5.32 18.86 -25.74
N GLY A 97 5.20 17.57 -26.07
CA GLY A 97 3.98 16.81 -25.89
C GLY A 97 4.28 15.35 -25.57
N ILE A 98 3.33 14.67 -24.92
CA ILE A 98 3.36 13.25 -24.63
C ILE A 98 2.10 12.63 -25.23
N VAL A 99 2.31 11.58 -26.03
CA VAL A 99 1.25 10.73 -26.57
C VAL A 99 1.65 9.29 -26.29
N LEU A 100 0.91 8.62 -25.40
CA LEU A 100 1.16 7.21 -25.06
C LEU A 100 -0.12 6.46 -24.70
N GLU A 101 -0.03 5.15 -24.75
CA GLU A 101 -0.99 4.22 -24.17
C GLU A 101 -0.29 3.35 -23.12
N ALA A 102 -0.96 3.15 -21.99
CA ALA A 102 -0.50 2.33 -20.88
C ALA A 102 -1.44 1.14 -20.68
N HIS A 103 -0.88 -0.06 -20.74
CA HIS A 103 -1.62 -1.31 -20.60
C HIS A 103 -1.43 -1.85 -19.18
N ALA A 104 -2.47 -1.71 -18.36
CA ALA A 104 -2.49 -2.21 -16.99
C ALA A 104 -2.97 -3.67 -16.97
N MET A 105 -2.15 -4.54 -16.39
CA MET A 105 -2.38 -5.98 -16.27
C MET A 105 -2.25 -6.43 -14.82
N LYS A 106 -2.97 -7.49 -14.45
CA LYS A 106 -2.84 -8.13 -13.14
C LYS A 106 -1.44 -8.75 -13.03
N GLY A 107 -0.77 -8.52 -11.90
CA GLY A 107 0.52 -9.11 -11.61
C GLY A 107 0.68 -9.40 -10.12
N LEU A 108 1.82 -9.97 -9.77
CA LEU A 108 2.17 -10.33 -8.40
C LEU A 108 3.35 -9.49 -7.94
N GLU A 109 3.37 -9.16 -6.66
CA GLU A 109 4.48 -8.45 -6.02
C GLU A 109 5.83 -9.15 -6.26
N LYS A 110 5.86 -10.48 -6.21
CA LYS A 110 7.06 -11.29 -6.47
C LYS A 110 7.74 -10.93 -7.80
N SER A 111 6.95 -10.49 -8.79
CA SER A 111 7.47 -10.05 -10.08
C SER A 111 7.95 -8.60 -10.04
N HIS A 112 7.23 -7.71 -9.34
CA HIS A 112 7.63 -6.31 -9.14
C HIS A 112 6.82 -5.66 -8.01
N ALA A 113 7.47 -4.78 -7.24
CA ALA A 113 6.84 -4.03 -6.14
C ALA A 113 5.66 -3.12 -6.53
N LYS A 114 5.42 -2.85 -7.83
CA LYS A 114 4.32 -1.99 -8.29
C LYS A 114 2.96 -2.65 -8.14
N TRP A 115 2.95 -3.97 -8.01
CA TRP A 115 1.76 -4.79 -7.74
C TRP A 115 1.55 -5.03 -6.24
N PHE A 116 2.38 -4.45 -5.37
CA PHE A 116 2.13 -4.52 -3.94
C PHE A 116 0.94 -3.61 -3.59
N PRO A 117 -0.17 -4.14 -3.05
CA PRO A 117 -1.38 -3.36 -2.82
C PRO A 117 -1.36 -2.54 -1.52
N MET A 118 -0.27 -2.61 -0.76
CA MET A 118 -0.09 -1.98 0.54
C MET A 118 1.07 -0.98 0.50
N CYS A 119 1.05 0.03 1.37
CA CYS A 119 2.16 0.96 1.55
C CYS A 119 3.16 0.41 2.57
N THR A 120 2.68 0.11 3.77
CA THR A 120 3.46 -0.52 4.83
C THR A 120 2.63 -1.54 5.57
N THR A 121 3.26 -2.67 5.88
CA THR A 121 2.65 -3.75 6.65
C THR A 121 3.70 -4.26 7.61
N TRP A 122 3.44 -4.06 8.90
CA TRP A 122 4.33 -4.54 9.94
C TRP A 122 3.52 -4.87 11.19
N TYR A 123 4.14 -5.62 12.09
CA TYR A 123 3.55 -5.93 13.38
C TYR A 123 4.58 -5.70 14.48
N LYS A 124 4.08 -5.42 15.68
CA LYS A 124 4.86 -5.54 16.91
C LYS A 124 4.14 -6.45 17.89
N MET A 125 4.89 -7.22 18.66
CA MET A 125 4.34 -7.89 19.84
C MET A 125 3.92 -6.85 20.88
N PHE A 126 2.84 -7.13 21.61
CA PHE A 126 2.37 -6.25 22.66
C PHE A 126 3.46 -6.06 23.73
N PRO A 127 3.88 -4.81 23.99
CA PRO A 127 4.90 -4.53 25.00
C PRO A 127 4.32 -4.75 26.41
N LYS A 128 4.95 -5.64 27.18
CA LYS A 128 4.65 -5.86 28.59
C LYS A 128 5.66 -5.09 29.43
N VAL A 129 5.25 -3.91 29.90
CA VAL A 129 6.04 -3.08 30.82
C VAL A 129 5.56 -3.35 32.24
N ALA A 130 6.47 -3.75 33.13
CA ALA A 130 6.15 -4.03 34.52
C ALA A 130 7.12 -3.30 35.45
N LEU A 131 6.61 -2.76 36.54
CA LEU A 131 7.42 -2.25 37.65
C LEU A 131 7.68 -3.42 38.61
N LEU A 132 8.95 -3.80 38.76
CA LEU A 132 9.39 -4.86 39.68
C LEU A 132 9.46 -4.35 41.13
N GLN A 133 9.63 -3.04 41.29
CA GLN A 133 9.73 -2.35 42.57
C GLN A 133 8.93 -1.05 42.52
N GLU A 134 8.50 -0.54 43.68
CA GLU A 134 7.83 0.76 43.74
C GLU A 134 8.81 1.90 43.44
N VAL A 135 8.55 2.64 42.37
CA VAL A 135 9.29 3.85 42.00
C VAL A 135 8.53 5.07 42.53
N LYS A 136 9.14 5.83 43.45
CA LYS A 136 8.48 6.93 44.18
C LYS A 136 9.14 8.29 43.96
N ASP A 137 8.35 9.34 44.19
CA ASP A 137 8.74 10.74 44.27
C ASP A 137 9.62 11.18 43.09
N LYS A 138 10.84 11.70 43.34
CA LYS A 138 11.75 12.21 42.30
C LYS A 138 12.04 11.16 41.21
N LYS A 139 12.24 9.89 41.60
CA LYS A 139 12.47 8.81 40.62
C LYS A 139 11.24 8.54 39.75
N ALA A 140 10.04 8.72 40.30
CA ALA A 140 8.80 8.57 39.54
C ALA A 140 8.65 9.70 38.50
N ASP A 141 8.90 10.94 38.92
CA ASP A 141 8.89 12.10 38.03
C ASP A 141 9.92 11.96 36.90
N GLU A 142 11.13 11.48 37.20
CA GLU A 142 12.18 11.22 36.22
C GLU A 142 11.82 10.09 35.26
N LEU A 143 11.26 8.98 35.76
CA LEU A 143 10.83 7.85 34.93
C LEU A 143 9.75 8.27 33.91
N VAL A 144 8.78 9.06 34.35
CA VAL A 144 7.71 9.59 33.49
C VAL A 144 8.31 10.52 32.45
N LYS A 145 9.20 11.46 32.85
CA LYS A 145 9.90 12.36 31.91
C LYS A 145 10.79 11.63 30.90
N LYS A 146 11.44 10.54 31.28
CA LYS A 146 12.27 9.72 30.37
C LYS A 146 11.45 9.07 29.26
N CYS A 147 10.16 8.83 29.48
CA CYS A 147 9.30 8.17 28.49
C CYS A 147 8.50 9.18 27.66
N LEU A 148 9.04 9.57 26.51
CA LEU A 148 8.43 10.55 25.59
C LEU A 148 7.02 10.19 25.09
N VAL A 149 6.66 8.90 25.10
CA VAL A 149 5.35 8.40 24.65
C VAL A 149 4.38 8.13 25.80
N ASN A 150 4.71 8.62 27.00
CA ASN A 150 3.85 8.62 28.19
C ASN A 150 3.31 7.23 28.58
N VAL A 151 4.16 6.20 28.56
CA VAL A 151 3.80 4.85 29.03
C VAL A 151 3.49 4.85 30.52
N PHE A 152 4.27 5.62 31.28
CA PHE A 152 4.13 5.76 32.73
C PHE A 152 3.26 6.97 33.06
N ASP A 153 2.59 6.88 34.21
CA ASP A 153 1.83 7.98 34.80
C ASP A 153 2.15 8.10 36.28
N ILE A 154 1.70 9.19 36.89
CA ILE A 154 1.90 9.45 38.32
C ILE A 154 0.59 9.24 39.06
N GLU A 155 0.64 8.40 40.09
CA GLU A 155 -0.43 8.24 41.06
C GLU A 155 -0.03 8.91 42.38
N ASP A 156 -0.91 9.76 42.90
CA ASP A 156 -0.77 10.36 44.22
C ASP A 156 -1.18 9.35 45.28
N ILE A 157 -0.25 9.00 46.19
CA ILE A 157 -0.48 8.04 47.27
C ILE A 157 -0.76 8.73 48.62
N GLY A 158 -1.00 10.05 48.60
CA GLY A 158 -1.29 10.86 49.78
C GLY A 158 -0.04 11.28 50.55
N LYS A 159 -0.22 12.21 51.50
CA LYS A 159 0.88 12.82 52.30
C LYS A 159 1.97 13.46 51.43
N GLY A 160 1.61 13.95 50.25
CA GLY A 160 2.54 14.58 49.29
C GLY A 160 3.50 13.61 48.60
N ARG A 161 3.26 12.29 48.69
CA ARG A 161 4.09 11.26 48.03
C ARG A 161 3.47 10.82 46.71
N LYS A 162 4.32 10.49 45.75
CA LYS A 162 3.91 10.08 44.40
C LYS A 162 4.52 8.73 44.04
N ARG A 163 3.81 7.91 43.27
CA ARG A 163 4.37 6.68 42.66
C ARG A 163 4.14 6.65 41.16
N ALA A 164 5.08 6.03 40.44
CA ALA A 164 4.88 5.75 39.03
C ALA A 164 3.97 4.52 38.85
N THR A 165 3.11 4.55 37.85
CA THR A 165 2.30 3.42 37.39
C THR A 165 2.47 3.23 35.89
N VAL A 166 2.20 2.02 35.40
CA VAL A 166 2.19 1.73 33.96
C VAL A 166 0.77 1.92 33.45
N ALA A 167 0.48 3.09 32.87
CA ALA A 167 -0.87 3.41 32.39
C ALA A 167 -1.11 2.97 30.94
N ARG A 168 -0.11 3.11 30.07
CA ARG A 168 -0.27 2.96 28.61
C ARG A 168 0.83 2.07 27.98
N PRO A 169 0.91 0.79 28.36
CA PRO A 169 1.96 -0.11 27.87
C PRO A 169 1.98 -0.22 26.34
N GLN A 170 0.82 -0.27 25.67
CA GLN A 170 0.69 -0.40 24.21
C GLN A 170 1.41 0.69 23.39
N LEU A 171 1.59 1.89 23.97
CA LEU A 171 2.29 3.01 23.33
C LEU A 171 3.82 2.85 23.38
N CYS A 172 4.33 1.95 24.22
CA CYS A 172 5.76 1.73 24.34
C CYS A 172 6.38 1.36 22.97
N THR A 173 7.40 2.13 22.61
CA THR A 173 8.25 1.91 21.42
C THR A 173 9.45 1.03 21.71
N LEU A 174 9.61 0.56 22.95
CA LEU A 174 10.76 -0.22 23.43
C LEU A 174 12.11 0.49 23.21
N CYS A 175 12.16 1.81 23.34
CA CYS A 175 13.39 2.61 23.23
C CYS A 175 14.44 2.33 24.33
N ARG A 176 14.04 1.63 25.42
CA ARG A 176 14.89 1.26 26.57
C ARG A 176 15.44 2.43 27.40
N GLU A 177 15.00 3.66 27.18
CA GLU A 177 15.41 4.81 28.01
C GLU A 177 14.98 4.67 29.48
N CYS A 178 13.83 4.06 29.75
CA CYS A 178 13.30 3.89 31.10
C CYS A 178 14.11 2.90 31.98
N ILE A 179 14.99 2.09 31.38
CA ILE A 179 15.89 1.18 32.11
C ILE A 179 17.34 1.68 32.11
N ARG A 180 17.62 2.84 31.48
CA ARG A 180 18.97 3.39 31.39
C ARG A 180 19.30 4.21 32.65
N GLY A 181 20.40 3.86 33.30
CA GLY A 181 20.95 4.55 34.48
C GLY A 181 20.27 4.18 35.81
N ASP A 182 20.81 4.69 36.91
CA ASP A 182 20.23 4.73 38.28
C ASP A 182 19.64 3.42 38.82
N ASP A 183 20.21 2.27 38.44
CA ASP A 183 19.68 0.93 38.78
C ASP A 183 18.22 0.70 38.30
N MET A 184 17.72 1.49 37.34
CA MET A 184 16.34 1.39 36.85
C MET A 184 16.05 0.06 36.17
N GLU A 185 17.07 -0.64 35.70
CA GLU A 185 16.95 -2.03 35.21
C GLU A 185 16.42 -3.01 36.27
N LYS A 186 16.69 -2.75 37.55
CA LYS A 186 16.12 -3.54 38.67
C LYS A 186 14.68 -3.15 38.99
N CYS A 187 14.26 -1.94 38.61
CA CYS A 187 12.93 -1.40 38.90
C CYS A 187 11.92 -1.63 37.77
N VAL A 188 12.35 -1.65 36.51
CA VAL A 188 11.48 -1.72 35.33
C VAL A 188 11.85 -2.92 34.45
N ALA A 189 10.90 -3.82 34.24
CA ALA A 189 11.04 -4.93 33.30
C ALA A 189 10.31 -4.62 31.98
N LEU A 190 11.05 -4.63 30.88
CA LEU A 190 10.52 -4.56 29.52
C LEU A 190 10.47 -5.96 28.91
N ARG A 191 9.26 -6.46 28.62
CA ARG A 191 9.02 -7.76 27.99
C ARG A 191 8.07 -7.62 26.81
N ARG A 192 7.84 -8.72 26.11
CA ARG A 192 6.85 -8.83 25.03
C ARG A 192 5.94 -10.01 25.31
N VAL A 193 4.65 -9.86 25.03
CA VAL A 193 3.67 -10.95 25.08
C VAL A 193 3.79 -11.71 23.76
N LYS A 194 4.15 -13.00 23.81
CA LYS A 194 4.55 -13.78 22.62
C LYS A 194 3.39 -14.08 21.67
N ASP A 195 2.18 -14.12 22.20
CA ASP A 195 0.92 -14.51 21.57
C ASP A 195 0.01 -13.31 21.26
N HIS A 196 0.46 -12.08 21.51
CA HIS A 196 -0.31 -10.87 21.25
C HIS A 196 0.44 -9.98 20.25
N PHE A 197 -0.07 -9.90 19.03
CA PHE A 197 0.47 -9.09 17.95
C PHE A 197 -0.42 -7.88 17.67
N ILE A 198 0.19 -6.73 17.47
CA ILE A 198 -0.46 -5.50 17.01
C ILE A 198 0.02 -5.25 15.59
N PHE A 199 -0.85 -5.52 14.62
CA PHE A 199 -0.59 -5.25 13.21
C PHE A 199 -0.89 -3.78 12.88
N ARG A 200 -0.06 -3.18 12.04
CA ARG A 200 -0.34 -1.92 11.35
C ARG A 200 -0.23 -2.16 9.86
N ILE A 201 -1.32 -1.87 9.16
CA ILE A 201 -1.47 -2.13 7.74
C ILE A 201 -1.99 -0.84 7.11
N GLU A 202 -1.28 -0.34 6.11
CA GLU A 202 -1.67 0.84 5.34
C GLU A 202 -1.87 0.40 3.89
N SER A 203 -3.06 0.64 3.34
CA SER A 203 -3.40 0.31 1.95
C SER A 203 -2.84 1.37 1.00
N ALA A 204 -2.43 0.95 -0.21
CA ALA A 204 -2.12 1.86 -1.31
C ALA A 204 -3.37 2.53 -1.92
N GLY A 205 -4.56 2.17 -1.41
CA GLY A 205 -5.84 2.80 -1.79
C GLY A 205 -6.59 2.08 -2.91
N ALA A 206 -6.02 1.04 -3.51
CA ALA A 206 -6.68 0.24 -4.56
C ALA A 206 -7.84 -0.60 -4.01
N PHE A 207 -7.69 -1.14 -2.78
CA PHE A 207 -8.72 -1.94 -2.11
C PHE A 207 -8.89 -1.51 -0.64
N PRO A 208 -10.10 -1.67 -0.06
CA PRO A 208 -10.31 -1.56 1.38
C PRO A 208 -9.43 -2.54 2.17
N LEU A 209 -9.06 -2.18 3.40
CA LEU A 209 -8.15 -2.97 4.23
C LEU A 209 -8.75 -4.33 4.60
N GLU A 210 -10.05 -4.40 4.86
CA GLU A 210 -10.76 -5.61 5.24
C GLU A 210 -10.64 -6.65 4.12
N VAL A 211 -10.83 -6.22 2.87
CA VAL A 211 -10.71 -7.07 1.68
C VAL A 211 -9.28 -7.59 1.53
N LEU A 212 -8.27 -6.74 1.72
CA LEU A 212 -6.86 -7.14 1.61
C LEU A 212 -6.48 -8.22 2.62
N VAL A 213 -6.91 -8.08 3.88
CA VAL A 213 -6.60 -9.06 4.93
C VAL A 213 -7.34 -10.37 4.67
N THR A 214 -8.62 -10.31 4.31
CA THR A 214 -9.39 -11.52 3.97
C THR A 214 -8.79 -12.26 2.79
N GLU A 215 -8.38 -11.54 1.74
CA GLU A 215 -7.77 -12.16 0.56
C GLU A 215 -6.40 -12.80 0.88
N ALA A 216 -5.61 -12.16 1.75
CA ALA A 216 -4.33 -12.73 2.20
C ALA A 216 -4.52 -14.07 2.93
N ILE A 217 -5.56 -14.19 3.78
CA ILE A 217 -5.89 -15.43 4.49
C ILE A 217 -6.35 -16.50 3.50
N LYS A 218 -7.25 -16.17 2.57
CA LYS A 218 -7.70 -17.11 1.52
C LYS A 218 -6.54 -17.65 0.70
N ILE A 219 -5.60 -16.79 0.29
CA ILE A 219 -4.41 -17.22 -0.45
C ILE A 219 -3.55 -18.20 0.37
N LEU A 220 -3.51 -18.03 1.69
CA LEU A 220 -2.79 -18.96 2.58
C LEU A 220 -3.52 -20.31 2.67
N GLU A 221 -4.85 -20.29 2.82
CA GLU A 221 -5.69 -21.50 2.81
C GLU A 221 -5.56 -22.26 1.48
N GLU A 222 -5.67 -21.57 0.35
CA GLU A 222 -5.48 -22.17 -0.98
C GLU A 222 -4.09 -22.78 -1.19
N LYS A 223 -3.05 -22.23 -0.56
CA LYS A 223 -1.71 -22.84 -0.61
C LYS A 223 -1.65 -24.11 0.22
N TYR A 224 -2.29 -24.11 1.39
CA TYR A 224 -2.37 -25.27 2.26
C TYR A 224 -3.13 -26.41 1.59
N GLU A 225 -4.31 -26.14 1.04
CA GLU A 225 -5.13 -27.13 0.33
C GLU A 225 -4.42 -27.72 -0.90
N ARG A 226 -3.67 -26.90 -1.65
CA ARG A 226 -2.84 -27.40 -2.75
C ARG A 226 -1.82 -28.41 -2.29
N VAL A 227 -1.12 -28.13 -1.20
CA VAL A 227 -0.12 -29.05 -0.65
C VAL A 227 -0.78 -30.34 -0.16
N ILE A 228 -1.95 -30.27 0.49
CA ILE A 228 -2.69 -31.48 0.89
C ILE A 228 -3.07 -32.31 -0.34
N THR A 229 -3.62 -31.67 -1.37
CA THR A 229 -4.07 -32.33 -2.60
C THR A 229 -2.92 -33.02 -3.33
N GLU A 230 -1.71 -32.45 -3.32
CA GLU A 230 -0.52 -33.06 -3.92
C GLU A 230 0.03 -34.24 -3.11
N LEU A 231 -0.31 -34.34 -1.82
CA LEU A 231 0.14 -35.40 -0.92
C LEU A 231 -0.85 -36.57 -0.81
N THR A 232 -2.10 -36.41 -1.27
CA THR A 232 -3.16 -37.42 -1.16
C THR A 232 -3.48 -38.03 -2.52
#